data_AF-A0A1X9MEK4-F1
#
_entry.id   AF-A0A1X9MEK4-F1
#
_cell.length_a   1.000
_cell.length_b   1.000
_cell.length_c   1.000
_cell.angle_alpha   90.00
_cell.angle_beta   90.00
_cell.angle_gamma   90.00
#
_symmetry.space_group_name_H-M   'P 1'
#
loop_
_entity.id
_entity.type
_entity.pdbx_description
1 polymer ?
#
loop_
_entity_poly.entity_id
_entity_poly.type
_entity_poly.pdbx_seq_one_letter_code
_entity_poly.pdbx_strand_id
1 'polypeptide(L)'
;MKNINDVINRLNELPAQIEEVERTFFAALRGLDSAKRALFEREAELVLNKKVKGRNEKERASEMYPQTKQEYREVVLAEIKLDASKADYYRLKREFESVKVIANLLISGRG
;
A
#
# COMPACT_ATOMS: atom_id res chain seq x y z
N MET A 1 8.82 -7.37 26.42
CA MET A 1 8.31 -8.69 26.85
C MET A 1 9.26 -9.23 27.90
N LYS A 2 8.86 -9.25 29.17
CA LYS A 2 9.71 -9.73 30.28
C LYS A 2 9.17 -11.02 30.91
N ASN A 3 7.95 -11.44 30.57
CA ASN A 3 7.32 -12.67 31.07
C ASN A 3 6.54 -13.41 29.95
N ILE A 4 6.34 -14.72 30.10
CA ILE A 4 5.58 -15.57 29.16
C ILE A 4 4.14 -15.10 28.97
N ASN A 5 3.54 -14.49 29.99
CA ASN A 5 2.21 -13.90 29.88
C ASN A 5 2.18 -12.72 28.89
N ASP A 6 3.24 -11.91 28.82
CA ASP A 6 3.35 -10.82 27.84
C ASP A 6 3.39 -11.39 26.41
N VAL A 7 4.11 -12.50 26.21
CA VAL A 7 4.25 -13.18 24.92
C VAL A 7 2.93 -13.77 24.48
N ILE A 8 2.22 -14.46 25.38
CA ILE A 8 0.89 -15.04 25.11
C ILE A 8 -0.11 -13.95 24.75
N ASN A 9 -0.17 -12.87 25.55
CA ASN A 9 -1.07 -11.74 25.26
C ASN A 9 -0.77 -11.14 23.89
N ARG A 10 0.51 -10.92 23.57
CA ARG A 10 0.90 -10.35 22.28
C ARG A 10 0.57 -11.28 21.10
N LEU A 11 0.76 -12.59 21.25
CA LEU A 11 0.36 -13.59 20.25
C LEU A 11 -1.16 -13.61 20.01
N ASN A 12 -1.96 -13.34 21.03
CA ASN A 12 -3.41 -13.28 20.91
C ASN A 12 -3.90 -11.98 20.24
N GLU A 13 -3.22 -10.86 20.48
CA GLU A 13 -3.60 -9.54 19.93
C GLU A 13 -3.14 -9.34 18.48
N LEU A 14 -1.95 -9.81 18.13
CA LEU A 14 -1.33 -9.57 16.83
C LEU A 14 -2.17 -10.00 15.62
N PRO A 15 -2.86 -11.16 15.63
CA PRO A 15 -3.73 -11.56 14.51
C PRO A 15 -4.80 -10.52 14.17
N ALA A 16 -5.49 -9.97 15.17
CA ALA A 16 -6.51 -8.95 14.96
C ALA A 16 -5.93 -7.65 14.40
N GLN A 17 -4.77 -7.22 14.93
CA GLN A 17 -4.05 -6.05 14.43
C GLN A 17 -3.56 -6.24 12.98
N ILE A 18 -3.07 -7.44 12.66
CA ILE A 18 -2.64 -7.80 11.30
C ILE A 18 -3.83 -7.75 10.35
N GLU A 19 -4.98 -8.30 10.72
CA GLU A 19 -6.18 -8.29 9.90
C GLU A 19 -6.65 -6.86 9.60
N GLU A 20 -6.63 -5.98 10.59
CA GLU A 20 -7.01 -4.57 10.42
C GLU A 20 -6.10 -3.83 9.42
N VAL A 21 -4.78 -3.97 9.57
CA VAL A 21 -3.84 -3.33 8.64
C VAL A 21 -3.85 -3.99 7.26
N GLU A 22 -4.14 -5.30 7.18
CA GLU A 22 -4.28 -6.01 5.91
C GLU A 22 -5.49 -5.51 5.12
N ARG A 23 -6.63 -5.31 5.79
CA ARG A 23 -7.81 -4.66 5.18
C ARG A 23 -7.48 -3.27 4.66
N THR A 24 -6.72 -2.50 5.43
CA THR A 24 -6.26 -1.15 5.03
C THR A 24 -5.31 -1.19 3.83
N PHE A 25 -4.37 -2.14 3.82
CA PHE A 25 -3.43 -2.36 2.72
C PHE A 25 -4.16 -2.72 1.43
N PHE A 26 -5.10 -3.68 1.46
CA PHE A 26 -5.89 -4.03 0.29
C PHE A 26 -6.82 -2.90 -0.17
N ALA A 27 -7.35 -2.09 0.75
CA ALA A 27 -8.10 -0.90 0.38
C ALA A 27 -7.22 0.15 -0.33
N ALA A 28 -5.99 0.37 0.15
CA ALA A 28 -5.03 1.25 -0.50
C ALA A 28 -4.62 0.73 -1.89
N LEU A 29 -4.44 -0.57 -2.04
CA LEU A 29 -4.13 -1.21 -3.32
C LEU A 29 -5.24 -0.96 -4.35
N ARG A 30 -6.50 -1.21 -3.96
CA ARG A 30 -7.65 -0.90 -4.82
C ARG A 30 -7.76 0.60 -5.14
N GLY A 31 -7.44 1.45 -4.17
CA GLY A 31 -7.40 2.91 -4.37
C GLY A 31 -6.37 3.32 -5.42
N LEU A 32 -5.18 2.72 -5.39
CA LEU A 32 -4.15 2.96 -6.40
C LEU A 32 -4.59 2.50 -7.79
N ASP A 33 -5.16 1.30 -7.91
CA ASP A 33 -5.66 0.79 -9.18
C ASP A 33 -6.76 1.71 -9.74
N SER A 34 -7.65 2.21 -8.88
CA SER A 34 -8.69 3.16 -9.26
C SER A 34 -8.10 4.48 -9.76
N ALA A 35 -7.11 5.05 -9.07
CA ALA A 35 -6.46 6.30 -9.48
C ALA A 35 -5.73 6.14 -10.83
N LYS A 36 -5.04 5.01 -11.04
CA LYS A 36 -4.37 4.71 -12.31
C LYS A 36 -5.36 4.56 -13.47
N ARG A 37 -6.51 3.92 -13.23
CA ARG A 37 -7.59 3.83 -14.22
C ARG A 37 -8.18 5.20 -14.55
N ALA A 38 -8.46 6.02 -13.55
CA ALA A 38 -8.98 7.37 -13.77
C ALA A 38 -8.01 8.23 -14.61
N LEU A 39 -6.71 8.17 -14.31
CA LEU A 39 -5.68 8.83 -15.12
C LEU A 39 -5.69 8.32 -16.57
N PHE A 40 -5.70 7.00 -16.76
CA PHE A 40 -5.71 6.39 -18.09
C PHE A 40 -6.97 6.77 -18.90
N GLU A 41 -8.14 6.73 -18.28
CA GLU A 41 -9.40 7.12 -18.90
C GLU A 41 -9.38 8.61 -19.29
N ARG A 42 -8.83 9.46 -18.43
CA ARG A 42 -8.67 10.90 -18.73
C ARG A 42 -7.71 11.13 -19.89
N GLU A 43 -6.57 10.47 -19.91
CA GLU A 43 -5.61 10.55 -21.01
C GLU A 43 -6.25 10.09 -22.33
N ALA A 44 -7.00 8.99 -22.31
CA ALA A 44 -7.71 8.48 -23.49
C ALA A 44 -8.77 9.46 -23.99
N GLU A 45 -9.55 10.07 -23.10
CA GLU A 45 -10.55 11.09 -23.44
C GLU A 45 -9.91 12.30 -24.15
N LEU A 46 -8.76 12.77 -23.64
CA LEU A 46 -8.05 13.91 -24.20
C LEU A 46 -7.51 13.64 -25.60
N VAL A 47 -7.05 12.41 -25.86
CA VAL A 47 -6.64 11.97 -27.20
C VAL A 47 -7.85 11.91 -28.14
N LEU A 48 -8.94 11.24 -27.72
CA LEU A 48 -10.15 11.08 -28.53
C LEU A 48 -10.77 12.43 -28.91
N ASN A 49 -10.77 13.38 -27.98
CA ASN A 49 -11.30 14.74 -28.17
C ASN A 49 -10.33 15.69 -28.89
N LYS A 50 -9.20 15.18 -29.42
CA LYS A 50 -8.17 15.96 -30.14
C LYS A 50 -7.63 17.15 -29.34
N LYS A 51 -7.63 17.03 -28.00
CA LYS A 51 -7.05 18.02 -27.07
C LYS A 51 -5.54 17.88 -26.94
N VAL A 52 -5.00 16.75 -27.39
CA VAL A 52 -3.58 16.50 -27.59
C VAL A 52 -3.34 16.29 -29.09
N LYS A 53 -2.52 17.14 -29.70
CA LYS A 53 -2.21 17.18 -31.14
C LYS A 53 -0.73 17.02 -31.44
N GLY A 54 0.12 16.91 -30.41
CA GLY A 54 1.56 16.73 -30.56
C GLY A 54 1.92 15.65 -31.58
N ARG A 55 2.84 15.99 -32.49
CA ARG A 55 3.28 15.11 -33.60
C ARG A 55 4.41 14.17 -33.17
N ASN A 56 5.00 14.43 -32.01
CA ASN A 56 5.97 13.57 -31.37
C ASN A 56 5.60 13.37 -29.88
N GLU A 57 6.29 12.44 -29.21
CA GLU A 57 6.01 12.07 -27.83
C GLU A 57 6.19 13.22 -26.84
N LYS A 58 7.21 14.07 -27.05
CA LYS A 58 7.51 15.21 -26.16
C LYS A 58 6.41 16.27 -26.21
N GLU A 59 5.92 16.59 -27.42
CA GLU A 59 4.79 17.50 -27.60
C GLU A 59 3.51 16.93 -26.96
N ARG A 60 3.22 15.64 -27.17
CA ARG A 60 2.05 15.00 -26.55
C ARG A 60 2.12 15.04 -25.03
N ALA A 61 3.27 14.73 -24.44
CA ALA A 61 3.47 14.79 -22.99
C ALA A 61 3.30 16.22 -22.45
N SER A 62 3.84 17.22 -23.15
CA SER A 62 3.71 18.63 -22.76
C SER A 62 2.26 19.15 -22.82
N GLU A 63 1.45 18.65 -23.74
CA GLU A 63 0.03 19.01 -23.86
C GLU A 63 -0.86 18.21 -22.90
N MET A 64 -0.49 16.96 -22.61
CA MET A 64 -1.24 16.05 -21.75
C MET A 64 -1.11 16.41 -20.27
N TYR A 65 0.12 16.66 -19.81
CA TYR A 65 0.40 16.82 -18.38
C TYR A 65 -0.39 17.95 -17.71
N PRO A 66 -0.51 19.16 -18.30
CA PRO A 66 -1.32 20.24 -17.70
C PRO A 66 -2.80 19.86 -17.52
N GLN A 67 -3.32 18.94 -18.34
CA GLN A 67 -4.72 18.53 -18.35
C GLN A 67 -5.00 17.31 -17.46
N THR A 68 -3.95 16.60 -17.02
CA THR A 68 -4.01 15.37 -16.22
C THR A 68 -3.27 15.50 -14.89
N LYS A 69 -2.76 16.69 -14.57
CA LYS A 69 -1.92 16.95 -13.40
C LYS A 69 -2.58 16.53 -12.10
N GLN A 70 -3.91 16.67 -12.00
CA GLN A 70 -4.65 16.33 -10.80
C GLN A 70 -4.70 14.82 -10.61
N GLU A 71 -5.03 14.08 -11.66
CA GLU A 71 -5.08 12.62 -11.69
C GLU A 71 -3.68 12.02 -11.43
N TYR A 72 -2.62 12.62 -12.00
CA TYR A 72 -1.24 12.26 -11.66
C TYR A 72 -0.94 12.43 -10.17
N ARG A 73 -1.39 13.53 -9.55
CA ARG A 73 -1.22 13.75 -8.10
C ARG A 73 -1.98 12.71 -7.29
N GLU A 74 -3.19 12.35 -7.70
CA GLU A 74 -4.00 11.34 -7.03
C GLU A 74 -3.35 9.97 -7.07
N VAL A 75 -2.73 9.60 -8.21
CA VAL A 75 -1.91 8.38 -8.30
C VAL A 75 -0.75 8.43 -7.30
N VAL A 76 0.02 9.52 -7.28
CA VAL A 76 1.17 9.65 -6.35
C VAL A 76 0.72 9.56 -4.88
N LEU A 77 -0.38 10.22 -4.51
CA LEU A 77 -0.92 10.14 -3.15
C LEU A 77 -1.39 8.72 -2.81
N ALA A 78 -2.00 8.02 -3.76
CA ALA A 78 -2.41 6.62 -3.57
C ALA A 78 -1.19 5.68 -3.43
N GLU A 79 -0.09 5.92 -4.16
CA GLU A 79 1.16 5.16 -4.02
C GLU A 79 1.77 5.35 -2.62
N ILE A 80 1.85 6.60 -2.15
CA ILE A 80 2.34 6.91 -0.79
C ILE A 80 1.50 6.19 0.26
N LYS A 81 0.17 6.20 0.12
CA LYS A 81 -0.74 5.52 1.05
C LYS A 81 -0.56 4.00 1.01
N LEU A 82 -0.38 3.43 -0.19
CA LEU A 82 -0.11 2.00 -0.34
C LEU A 82 1.21 1.62 0.33
N ASP A 83 2.27 2.38 0.10
CA ASP A 83 3.59 2.10 0.69
C ASP A 83 3.57 2.20 2.22
N ALA A 84 2.88 3.20 2.78
CA ALA A 84 2.70 3.32 4.22
C ALA A 84 1.98 2.10 4.82
N SER A 85 0.81 1.74 4.25
CA SER A 85 0.04 0.58 4.73
C SER A 85 0.77 -0.75 4.54
N LYS A 86 1.56 -0.88 3.47
CA LYS A 86 2.44 -2.02 3.24
C LYS A 86 3.50 -2.14 4.32
N ALA A 87 4.14 -1.03 4.70
CA ALA A 87 5.14 -1.00 5.74
C ALA A 87 4.56 -1.47 7.08
N ASP A 88 3.37 -0.99 7.44
CA ASP A 88 2.68 -1.39 8.67
C ASP A 88 2.30 -2.88 8.69
N TYR A 89 1.75 -3.39 7.58
CA TYR A 89 1.43 -4.82 7.43
C TYR A 89 2.68 -5.68 7.63
N TYR A 90 3.78 -5.38 6.94
CA TYR A 90 5.01 -6.15 7.09
C TYR A 90 5.66 -5.99 8.45
N ARG A 91 5.50 -4.83 9.11
CA ARG A 91 5.99 -4.62 10.49
C ARG A 91 5.28 -5.57 11.45
N LEU A 92 3.94 -5.61 11.45
CA LEU A 92 3.18 -6.48 12.34
C LEU A 92 3.37 -7.96 12.02
N LYS A 93 3.48 -8.32 10.73
CA LYS A 93 3.79 -9.70 10.33
C LYS A 93 5.17 -10.16 10.83
N ARG A 94 6.20 -9.32 10.69
CA ARG A 94 7.54 -9.61 11.24
C ARG A 94 7.54 -9.70 12.76
N GLU A 95 6.77 -8.83 13.42
CA GLU A 95 6.60 -8.88 14.86
C GLU A 95 5.99 -10.22 15.30
N PHE A 96 4.92 -10.67 14.62
CA PHE A 96 4.28 -11.95 14.92
C PHE A 96 5.22 -13.15 14.77
N GLU A 97 5.99 -13.21 13.69
CA GLU A 97 7.01 -14.26 13.53
C GLU A 97 8.08 -14.19 14.61
N SER A 98 8.51 -12.98 15.00
CA SER A 98 9.50 -12.80 16.07
C SER A 98 8.97 -13.28 17.42
N VAL A 99 7.72 -12.96 17.74
CA VAL A 99 7.07 -13.39 19.00
C VAL A 99 6.88 -14.91 19.02
N LYS A 100 6.54 -15.54 17.89
CA LYS A 100 6.48 -17.01 17.77
C LYS A 100 7.83 -17.66 18.03
N VAL A 101 8.91 -17.12 17.47
CA VAL A 101 10.27 -17.60 17.73
C VAL A 101 10.62 -17.49 19.22
N ILE A 102 10.34 -16.35 19.84
CA ILE A 102 10.58 -16.14 21.28
C ILE A 102 9.78 -17.13 22.12
N ALA A 103 8.50 -17.36 21.80
CA ALA A 103 7.67 -18.34 22.50
C ALA A 103 8.26 -19.76 22.42
N ASN A 104 8.71 -20.18 21.23
CA ASN A 104 9.34 -21.49 21.04
C ASN A 104 10.65 -21.63 21.83
N LEU A 105 11.47 -20.59 21.90
CA LEU A 105 12.70 -20.58 22.69
C LEU A 105 12.42 -20.68 24.19
N LEU A 106 11.39 -20.00 24.69
CA LEU A 106 10.98 -20.09 26.09
C LEU A 106 10.44 -21.48 26.47
N ILE A 107 9.81 -22.18 25.53
CA ILE A 107 9.32 -23.56 25.72
C ILE A 107 10.51 -24.53 25.66
N SER A 108 11.40 -24.38 24.69
CA SER A 108 12.54 -25.29 24.48
C SER A 108 13.64 -25.14 25.52
N GLY A 109 13.83 -23.95 26.10
CA GLY A 109 14.80 -23.68 27.17
C GLY A 109 14.31 -24.05 28.58
N ARG A 110 13.11 -24.62 28.71
CA ARG A 110 12.57 -25.19 29.96
C ARG A 110 12.67 -26.72 30.03
N GLY A 111 13.36 -27.34 29.07
CA GLY A 111 13.70 -28.77 29.04
C GLY A 111 15.07 -29.04 29.64
#